data_AF-B8FLD6-F1
#
_entry.id   AF-B8FLD6-F1
#
_cell.length_a   1.000
_cell.length_b   1.000
_cell.length_c   1.000
_cell.angle_alpha   90.00
_cell.angle_beta   90.00
_cell.angle_gamma   90.00
#
_symmetry.space_group_name_H-M   'P 1'
#
loop_
_entity.id
_entity.type
_entity.pdbx_description
1 polymer ?
#
loop_
_entity_poly.entity_id
_entity_poly.type
_entity_poly.pdbx_seq_one_letter_code
_entity_poly.pdbx_strand_id
1 'polypeptide(L)'
;MYDKQSLSHLVWDCKYHVVWIPKFRRKVLCGELREYLGEVFRELAKQKECQVLEGHSCPDHIHILIAIHPKLAVAQVVGFIKGKSAIHNPIYQESSSCG
;
A
#
# COMPACT_ATOMS: atom_id res chain seq x y z
N MET A 1 14.81 14.98 14.81
CA MET A 1 15.46 13.66 15.00
C MET A 1 15.22 12.86 13.74
N TYR A 2 16.25 12.34 13.08
CA TYR A 2 16.09 11.47 11.90
C TYR A 2 16.03 10.02 12.37
N ASP A 3 14.91 9.33 12.16
CA ASP A 3 14.79 7.88 12.38
C ASP A 3 15.56 7.14 11.28
N LYS A 4 16.84 6.88 11.54
CA LYS A 4 17.74 6.16 10.63
C LYS A 4 17.83 4.70 11.06
N GLN A 5 17.71 3.79 10.09
CA GLN A 5 17.98 2.37 10.29
C GLN A 5 19.42 2.05 9.86
N SER A 6 20.04 1.05 10.50
CA SER A 6 21.43 0.68 10.22
C SER A 6 21.70 -0.81 10.32
N LEU A 7 22.57 -1.30 9.44
CA LEU A 7 23.25 -2.61 9.44
C LEU A 7 24.77 -2.36 9.36
N SER A 8 25.58 -3.41 9.49
CA SER A 8 27.05 -3.33 9.55
C SER A 8 27.72 -2.51 8.42
N HIS A 9 27.10 -2.42 7.24
CA HIS A 9 27.64 -1.70 6.08
C HIS A 9 26.61 -0.78 5.40
N LEU A 10 25.47 -0.50 6.04
CA LEU A 10 24.38 0.24 5.41
C LEU A 10 23.63 1.07 6.44
N VAL A 11 23.45 2.36 6.16
CA VAL A 11 22.58 3.25 6.94
C VAL A 11 21.57 3.85 5.96
N TRP A 12 20.29 3.79 6.28
CA TRP A 12 19.24 4.27 5.38
C TRP A 12 18.08 4.90 6.14
N ASP A 13 17.39 5.80 5.43
CA ASP A 13 16.06 6.30 5.77
C ASP A 13 15.30 6.44 4.45
N CYS A 14 14.71 5.33 4.00
CA CYS A 14 14.09 5.21 2.68
C CYS A 14 12.57 5.24 2.81
N LYS A 15 12.00 6.45 2.81
CA LYS A 15 10.56 6.69 2.88
C LYS A 15 10.03 7.14 1.53
N TYR A 16 8.94 6.52 1.09
CA TYR A 16 8.33 6.78 -0.21
C TYR A 16 6.86 7.17 -0.02
N HIS A 17 6.49 8.32 -0.58
CA HIS A 17 5.09 8.72 -0.69
C HIS A 17 4.53 8.16 -2.00
N VAL A 18 3.68 7.15 -1.88
CA VAL A 18 3.08 6.42 -3.00
C VAL A 18 1.62 6.85 -3.11
N VAL A 19 1.22 7.22 -4.33
CA VAL A 19 -0.15 7.63 -4.64
C VAL A 19 -0.67 6.83 -5.81
N TRP A 20 -1.88 6.28 -5.70
CA TRP A 20 -2.55 5.65 -6.83
C TRP A 20 -4.07 5.81 -6.77
N ILE A 21 -4.71 5.56 -7.92
CA ILE A 21 -6.12 5.81 -8.16
C ILE A 21 -6.81 4.45 -8.41
N PRO A 22 -8.03 4.20 -7.90
CA PRO A 22 -8.83 3.05 -8.25
C PRO A 22 -9.19 3.04 -9.75
N LYS A 23 -9.49 1.87 -10.31
CA LYS A 23 -9.81 1.75 -11.74
C LYS A 23 -10.96 2.69 -12.11
N PHE A 24 -10.78 3.49 -13.16
CA PHE A 24 -11.70 4.53 -13.62
C PHE A 24 -11.98 5.68 -12.62
N ARG A 25 -11.14 5.88 -11.60
CA ARG A 25 -11.35 6.92 -10.57
C ARG A 25 -12.74 6.84 -9.92
N ARG A 26 -13.25 5.61 -9.75
CA ARG A 26 -14.52 5.40 -9.06
C ARG A 26 -14.38 5.84 -7.61
N LYS A 27 -15.39 6.53 -7.07
CA LYS A 27 -15.44 6.99 -5.68
C LYS A 27 -15.81 5.87 -4.71
N VAL A 28 -15.08 4.76 -4.78
CA VAL A 28 -15.40 3.51 -4.04
C VAL A 28 -14.74 3.46 -2.67
N LEU A 29 -13.77 4.33 -2.40
CA LEU A 29 -12.97 4.33 -1.17
C LEU A 29 -13.68 5.12 -0.06
N CYS A 30 -14.84 4.65 0.38
CA CYS A 30 -15.66 5.30 1.41
C CYS A 30 -16.11 4.35 2.53
N GLY A 31 -16.43 4.91 3.69
CA GLY A 31 -16.96 4.18 4.84
C GLY A 31 -16.04 3.06 5.33
N GLU A 32 -16.65 1.92 5.65
CA GLU A 32 -16.00 0.72 6.18
C GLU A 32 -14.89 0.17 5.26
N LEU A 33 -15.05 0.32 3.94
CA LEU A 33 -14.04 -0.15 2.99
C LEU A 33 -12.70 0.57 3.16
N ARG A 34 -12.73 1.86 3.53
CA ARG A 34 -11.51 2.63 3.76
C ARG A 34 -10.75 2.10 4.98
N GLU A 35 -11.46 1.75 6.05
CA GLU A 35 -10.83 1.25 7.28
C GLU A 35 -10.24 -0.14 7.04
N TYR A 36 -11.01 -1.02 6.40
CA TYR A 36 -10.58 -2.35 6.00
C TYR A 36 -9.34 -2.32 5.09
N LEU A 37 -9.35 -1.50 4.04
CA LEU A 37 -8.20 -1.37 3.13
C LEU A 37 -6.95 -0.86 3.86
N GLY A 38 -7.12 0.04 4.83
CA GLY A 38 -6.01 0.51 5.67
C GLY A 38 -5.32 -0.62 6.44
N GLU A 39 -6.10 -1.54 7.00
CA GLU A 39 -5.57 -2.74 7.68
C GLU A 39 -4.88 -3.69 6.70
N VAL A 40 -5.52 -3.97 5.56
CA VAL A 40 -4.96 -4.82 4.50
C VAL A 40 -3.63 -4.27 4.00
N PHE A 41 -3.49 -2.96 3.77
CA PHE A 41 -2.22 -2.38 3.33
C PHE A 41 -1.10 -2.55 4.36
N ARG A 42 -1.41 -2.40 5.65
CA ARG A 42 -0.45 -2.61 6.73
C ARG A 42 -0.01 -4.07 6.81
N GLU A 43 -0.93 -5.01 6.64
CA GLU A 43 -0.63 -6.44 6.63
C GLU A 43 0.23 -6.83 5.41
N LEU A 44 -0.15 -6.38 4.21
CA LEU A 44 0.59 -6.65 2.98
C LEU A 44 2.01 -6.03 3.00
N ALA A 45 2.17 -4.85 3.60
CA ALA A 45 3.48 -4.24 3.78
C ALA A 45 4.36 -5.07 4.73
N LYS A 46 3.79 -5.55 5.86
CA LYS A 46 4.51 -6.43 6.81
C LYS A 46 4.99 -7.72 6.13
N GLN A 47 4.19 -8.31 5.24
CA GLN A 47 4.58 -9.50 4.46
C GLN A 47 5.78 -9.25 3.52
N LYS A 48 6.09 -7.98 3.20
CA LYS A 48 7.25 -7.56 2.41
C LYS A 48 8.35 -6.93 3.24
N GLU A 49 8.33 -7.10 4.56
CA GLU A 49 9.29 -6.49 5.49
C GLU A 49 9.36 -4.96 5.34
N CYS A 50 8.25 -4.36 4.91
CA CYS A 50 8.09 -2.92 4.76
C CYS A 50 7.14 -2.37 5.83
N GLN A 51 7.27 -1.09 6.14
CA GLN A 51 6.44 -0.44 7.15
C GLN A 51 5.61 0.68 6.53
N VAL A 52 4.29 0.61 6.67
CA VAL A 52 3.42 1.76 6.41
C VAL A 52 3.52 2.70 7.61
N LEU A 53 4.04 3.91 7.39
CA LEU A 53 4.15 4.95 8.40
C LEU A 53 2.85 5.73 8.52
N GLU A 54 2.30 6.15 7.36
CA GLU A 54 1.07 6.92 7.27
C GLU A 54 0.25 6.46 6.06
N GLY A 55 -1.06 6.59 6.12
CA GLY A 55 -1.96 6.19 5.03
C GLY A 55 -3.27 6.96 5.08
N HIS A 56 -3.59 7.65 3.98
CA HIS A 56 -4.80 8.45 3.81
C HIS A 56 -5.53 7.97 2.55
N SER A 57 -6.75 7.49 2.71
CA SER A 57 -7.61 7.12 1.57
C SER A 57 -8.64 8.23 1.32
N CYS A 58 -8.51 8.89 0.18
CA CYS A 58 -9.53 9.77 -0.38
C CYS A 58 -10.52 8.93 -1.21
N PRO A 59 -11.76 9.41 -1.46
CA PRO A 59 -12.75 8.66 -2.23
C PRO A 59 -12.24 8.19 -3.60
N ASP A 60 -11.39 8.99 -4.23
CA ASP A 60 -10.91 8.82 -5.59
C ASP A 60 -9.42 8.49 -5.71
N HIS A 61 -8.65 8.45 -4.61
CA HIS A 61 -7.23 8.10 -4.63
C HIS A 61 -6.70 7.74 -3.23
N ILE A 62 -5.58 7.02 -3.17
CA ILE A 62 -4.95 6.57 -1.91
C ILE A 62 -3.54 7.14 -1.83
N HIS A 63 -3.21 7.74 -0.70
CA HIS A 63 -1.88 8.19 -0.30
C HIS A 63 -1.32 7.26 0.76
N ILE A 64 -0.12 6.72 0.57
CA ILE A 64 0.57 5.94 1.59
C ILE A 64 2.03 6.38 1.69
N LEU A 65 2.50 6.61 2.91
CA LEU A 65 3.92 6.77 3.22
C LEU A 65 4.48 5.42 3.68
N ILE A 66 5.40 4.84 2.91
CA ILE A 66 5.98 3.52 3.19
C ILE A 66 7.49 3.64 3.37
N ALA A 67 8.00 3.08 4.46
CA ALA A 67 9.42 2.82 4.64
C ALA A 67 9.79 1.46 4.02
N ILE A 68 10.73 1.49 3.07
CA ILE A 68 11.14 0.32 2.28
C ILE A 68 12.66 0.15 2.42
N HIS A 69 13.11 -1.06 2.72
CA HIS A 69 14.54 -1.36 2.77
C HIS A 69 15.20 -1.14 1.39
N PRO A 70 16.37 -0.48 1.28
CA PRO A 70 17.01 -0.12 0.01
C PRO A 70 17.36 -1.31 -0.91
N LYS A 71 17.43 -2.52 -0.36
CA LYS A 71 17.60 -3.78 -1.13
C LYS A 71 16.37 -4.16 -1.95
N LEU A 72 15.18 -3.70 -1.55
CA LEU A 72 13.92 -4.03 -2.21
C LEU A 72 13.59 -3.00 -3.28
N ALA A 73 13.20 -3.47 -4.47
CA ALA A 73 12.75 -2.58 -5.52
C ALA A 73 11.36 -2.01 -5.18
N VAL A 74 11.25 -0.67 -5.13
CA VAL A 74 10.01 0.04 -4.82
C VAL A 74 8.85 -0.42 -5.71
N ALA A 75 9.10 -0.59 -7.02
CA ALA A 75 8.11 -1.05 -7.98
C ALA A 75 7.54 -2.44 -7.65
N GLN A 76 8.37 -3.35 -7.13
CA GLN A 76 7.93 -4.69 -6.73
C GLN A 76 7.04 -4.64 -5.49
N VAL A 77 7.42 -3.84 -4.49
CA VAL A 77 6.62 -3.65 -3.26
C VAL A 77 5.27 -3.02 -3.59
N VAL A 78 5.26 -1.92 -4.34
CA VAL A 78 4.03 -1.24 -4.75
C VAL A 78 3.15 -2.13 -5.63
N GLY A 79 3.76 -2.87 -6.57
CA GLY A 79 3.06 -3.83 -7.42
C GLY A 79 2.40 -4.95 -6.62
N PHE A 80 3.10 -5.50 -5.63
CA PHE A 80 2.57 -6.53 -4.73
C PHE A 80 1.38 -6.01 -3.91
N ILE A 81 1.54 -4.85 -3.25
CA ILE A 81 0.50 -4.26 -2.41
C ILE A 81 -0.76 -3.99 -3.25
N LYS A 82 -0.61 -3.31 -4.39
CA LYS A 82 -1.74 -2.97 -5.28
C LYS A 82 -2.42 -4.22 -5.84
N GLY A 83 -1.64 -5.21 -6.27
CA GLY A 83 -2.14 -6.45 -6.84
C GLY A 83 -2.94 -7.28 -5.83
N LYS A 84 -2.40 -7.46 -4.62
CA LYS A 84 -3.10 -8.20 -3.55
C LYS A 84 -4.30 -7.44 -3.00
N SER A 85 -4.22 -6.12 -2.85
CA SER A 85 -5.37 -5.32 -2.38
C SER A 85 -6.55 -5.35 -3.34
N ALA A 86 -6.31 -5.52 -4.65
CA ALA A 86 -7.39 -5.64 -5.63
C ALA A 86 -8.23 -6.91 -5.42
N ILE A 87 -7.61 -8.00 -4.96
CA ILE A 87 -8.29 -9.28 -4.67
C ILE A 87 -9.12 -9.17 -3.38
N HIS A 88 -8.60 -8.47 -2.37
CA HIS A 88 -9.28 -8.28 -1.08
C HIS A 88 -10.42 -7.28 -1.17
N ASN A 89 -10.49 -6.46 -2.21
CA ASN A 89 -11.57 -5.51 -2.38
C ASN A 89 -12.84 -6.22 -2.90
N PRO A 90 -13.91 -6.32 -2.10
CA PRO A 90 -15.12 -7.06 -2.46
C PRO A 90 -15.78 -6.52 -3.75
N ILE A 91 -15.61 -5.23 -4.05
CA ILE A 91 -16.18 -4.57 -5.25
C ILE A 91 -15.59 -5.15 -6.54
N TYR A 92 -14.35 -5.65 -6.52
CA TYR A 92 -13.75 -6.29 -7.69
C TYR A 92 -14.05 -7.78 -7.79
N GLN A 93 -14.46 -8.45 -6.70
CA GLN A 93 -14.78 -9.88 -6.72
C GLN A 93 -16.06 -10.17 -7.53
N GLU A 94 -17.08 -9.31 -7.44
CA GLU A 94 -18.32 -9.43 -8.23
C GLU A 94 -18.13 -9.24 -9.74
N SER A 95 -17.05 -8.60 -10.18
CA SER A 95 -16.77 -8.40 -11.61
C SER A 95 -16.07 -9.59 -12.29
N SER A 96 -15.72 -10.63 -11.53
CA SER A 96 -14.98 -11.81 -11.99
C SER A 96 -15.77 -13.13 -11.92
N SER A 97 -17.04 -13.10 -11.47
CA SER A 97 -17.91 -14.28 -11.38
C SER A 97 -18.86 -14.47 -12.58
N CYS A 98 -18.75 -13.64 -13.62
CA CYS A 98 -19.43 -13.85 -14.89
C CYS A 98 -18.40 -14.20 -15.98
N GLY A 99 -18.04 -15.48 -16.03
CA GLY A 99 -17.18 -16.10 -17.03
C GLY A 99 -17.51 -17.58 -17.11
#